data_AF-A0A2E6T8I7-F1
#
_entry.id   AF-A0A2E6T8I7-F1
#
_cell.length_a   1.000
_cell.length_b   1.000
_cell.length_c   1.000
_cell.angle_alpha   90.00
_cell.angle_beta   90.00
_cell.angle_gamma   90.00
#
_symmetry.space_group_name_H-M   'P 1'
#
loop_
_entity.id
_entity.type
_entity.pdbx_description
1 polymer ?
#
loop_
_entity_poly.entity_id
_entity_poly.type
_entity_poly.pdbx_seq_one_letter_code
_entity_poly.pdbx_strand_id
1 'polypeptide(L)'
;MFDNQGNLKLKAEDDNDLKVFAAYLQDSVTIINDIKYLEKNKTFICIFNRFMWEDAERGIFRDNKRIRSALKINDVRSVKSKKIKSEDKKVFEFLTINIDEKKDQNININLLFSGNMTISVNVETINATLEDFSGSWKTKTKPVHKF
;
A
#
# COMPACT_ATOMS: atom_id res chain seq x y z
N MET A 1 -12.15 10.02 22.03
CA MET A 1 -11.86 8.60 22.32
C MET A 1 -11.22 8.03 21.07
N PHE A 2 -9.96 7.59 21.16
CA PHE A 2 -9.36 6.80 20.09
C PHE A 2 -10.07 5.43 20.14
N ASP A 3 -10.77 5.06 19.08
CA ASP A 3 -11.32 3.71 18.98
C ASP A 3 -10.15 2.74 19.03
N ASN A 4 -10.02 2.03 20.16
CA ASN A 4 -8.93 1.10 20.46
C ASN A 4 -9.16 -0.25 19.75
N GLN A 5 -9.51 -0.22 18.47
CA GLN A 5 -9.40 -1.37 17.57
C GLN A 5 -7.92 -1.47 17.21
N GLY A 6 -7.29 -2.59 17.56
CA GLY A 6 -5.85 -2.80 17.38
C GLY A 6 -5.40 -2.43 15.96
N ASN A 7 -4.30 -1.68 15.87
CA ASN A 7 -3.68 -1.30 14.61
C ASN A 7 -3.37 -2.56 13.79
N LEU A 8 -3.71 -2.53 12.48
CA LEU A 8 -3.35 -3.61 11.57
C LEU A 8 -1.83 -3.79 11.57
N LYS A 9 -1.38 -5.04 11.70
CA LYS A 9 0.02 -5.42 11.56
C LYS A 9 0.12 -6.78 10.88
N LEU A 10 0.50 -6.76 9.62
CA LEU A 10 0.62 -7.96 8.79
C LEU A 10 2.05 -8.14 8.31
N LYS A 11 2.44 -9.39 8.07
CA LYS A 11 3.67 -9.80 7.39
C LYS A 11 3.29 -10.59 6.15
N ALA A 12 4.08 -10.44 5.09
CA ALA A 12 3.96 -11.21 3.87
C ALA A 12 5.28 -11.93 3.56
N GLU A 13 5.19 -13.21 3.27
CA GLU A 13 6.28 -14.09 2.83
C GLU A 13 6.00 -14.73 1.46
N ASP A 14 4.76 -14.63 0.97
CA ASP A 14 4.36 -15.15 -0.34
C ASP A 14 3.39 -14.21 -1.11
N ASP A 15 3.01 -14.65 -2.31
CA ASP A 15 2.10 -13.93 -3.21
C ASP A 15 0.68 -13.80 -2.66
N ASN A 16 0.21 -14.77 -1.88
CA ASN A 16 -1.14 -14.75 -1.33
C ASN A 16 -1.23 -13.72 -0.19
N ASP A 17 -0.19 -13.59 0.62
CA ASP A 17 -0.10 -12.55 1.63
C ASP A 17 -0.13 -11.15 1.00
N LEU A 18 0.57 -10.95 -0.12
CA LEU A 18 0.56 -9.68 -0.84
C LEU A 18 -0.82 -9.38 -1.47
N LYS A 19 -1.62 -10.38 -1.84
CA LYS A 19 -3.02 -10.17 -2.23
C LYS A 19 -3.85 -9.66 -1.05
N VAL A 20 -3.61 -10.16 0.16
CA VAL A 20 -4.25 -9.64 1.38
C VAL A 20 -3.84 -8.18 1.60
N PHE A 21 -2.58 -7.82 1.40
CA PHE A 21 -2.13 -6.43 1.49
C PHE A 21 -2.85 -5.55 0.46
N ALA A 22 -2.97 -6.02 -0.80
CA ALA A 22 -3.67 -5.29 -1.85
C ALA A 22 -5.14 -5.01 -1.48
N ALA A 23 -5.83 -5.98 -0.87
CA ALA A 23 -7.20 -5.81 -0.40
C ALA A 23 -7.31 -4.76 0.72
N TYR A 24 -6.43 -4.81 1.74
CA TYR A 24 -6.42 -3.78 2.81
C TYR A 24 -6.03 -2.39 2.30
N LEU A 25 -5.24 -2.31 1.24
CA LEU A 25 -4.84 -1.07 0.59
C LEU A 25 -5.80 -0.61 -0.50
N GLN A 26 -6.89 -1.34 -0.77
CA GLN A 26 -7.88 -0.92 -1.76
C GLN A 26 -8.46 0.46 -1.39
N ASP A 27 -8.60 1.33 -2.40
CA ASP A 27 -9.01 2.74 -2.23
C ASP A 27 -8.12 3.60 -1.34
N SER A 28 -6.90 3.11 -1.11
CA SER A 28 -5.87 3.91 -0.48
C SER A 28 -5.28 4.91 -1.47
N VAL A 29 -4.77 6.00 -0.90
CA VAL A 29 -4.08 7.03 -1.65
C VAL A 29 -2.73 7.32 -1.02
N THR A 30 -1.78 7.73 -1.83
CA THR A 30 -0.45 8.18 -1.38
C THR A 30 -0.03 9.44 -2.13
N ILE A 31 1.08 10.04 -1.70
CA ILE A 31 1.74 11.17 -2.35
C ILE A 31 3.22 10.85 -2.51
N ILE A 32 3.91 11.53 -3.43
CA ILE A 32 5.31 11.20 -3.75
C ILE A 32 6.23 11.32 -2.52
N ASN A 33 5.94 12.26 -1.61
CA ASN A 33 6.72 12.47 -0.40
C ASN A 33 6.64 11.31 0.59
N ASP A 34 5.58 10.52 0.51
CA ASP A 34 5.29 9.35 1.35
C ASP A 34 5.90 8.05 0.79
N ILE A 35 6.65 8.15 -0.30
CA ILE A 35 7.31 7.02 -0.98
C ILE A 35 8.83 7.21 -0.88
N LYS A 36 9.52 6.22 -0.31
CA LYS A 36 10.97 6.25 -0.14
C LYS A 36 11.60 4.89 -0.41
N TYR A 37 12.71 4.90 -1.13
CA TYR A 37 13.64 3.79 -1.18
C TYR A 37 14.91 4.17 -0.41
N LEU A 38 15.15 3.49 0.70
CA LEU A 38 16.32 3.65 1.55
C LEU A 38 17.39 2.68 1.07
N GLU A 39 18.17 3.08 0.07
CA GLU A 39 19.14 2.21 -0.62
C GLU A 39 20.16 1.56 0.33
N LYS A 40 20.70 2.32 1.29
CA LYS A 40 21.63 1.80 2.31
C LYS A 40 21.01 0.68 3.16
N ASN A 41 19.71 0.77 3.42
CA ASN A 41 18.95 -0.19 4.21
C ASN A 41 18.27 -1.25 3.34
N LYS A 42 18.40 -1.16 2.00
CA LYS A 42 17.68 -2.01 1.04
C LYS A 42 16.19 -2.12 1.36
N THR A 43 15.58 -1.01 1.75
CA THR A 43 14.19 -0.97 2.24
C THR A 43 13.36 0.00 1.42
N PHE A 44 12.27 -0.48 0.83
CA PHE A 44 11.25 0.36 0.22
C PHE A 44 10.11 0.59 1.22
N ILE A 45 9.64 1.83 1.31
CA ILE A 45 8.53 2.25 2.17
C ILE A 45 7.55 3.08 1.33
N CYS A 46 6.28 2.73 1.42
CA CYS A 46 5.18 3.53 0.88
C CYS A 46 4.12 3.71 1.96
N ILE A 47 3.85 4.97 2.31
CA ILE A 47 2.79 5.31 3.26
C ILE A 47 1.49 5.57 2.50
N PHE A 48 0.41 4.97 3.00
CA PHE A 48 -0.92 5.05 2.44
C PHE A 48 -1.88 5.68 3.44
N ASN A 49 -2.83 6.46 2.93
CA ASN A 49 -4.07 6.78 3.62
C ASN A 49 -5.12 5.74 3.20
N ARG A 50 -5.13 4.57 3.83
CA ARG A 50 -6.06 3.48 3.46
C ARG A 50 -7.45 3.72 3.99
N PHE A 51 -8.46 3.24 3.27
CA PHE A 51 -9.83 3.21 3.73
C PHE A 51 -10.04 1.99 4.61
N MET A 52 -10.69 2.14 5.76
CA MET A 52 -10.95 1.03 6.68
C MET A 52 -12.23 0.28 6.28
N TRP A 53 -12.15 -0.51 5.21
CA TRP A 53 -13.26 -1.35 4.72
C TRP A 53 -13.77 -2.28 5.82
N GLU A 54 -12.85 -2.84 6.61
CA GLU A 54 -13.14 -3.71 7.74
C GLU A 54 -13.95 -3.05 8.86
N ASP A 55 -13.97 -1.71 8.96
CA ASP A 55 -14.83 -0.98 9.89
C ASP A 55 -16.14 -0.57 9.21
N ALA A 56 -16.06 -0.08 7.96
CA ALA A 56 -17.21 0.39 7.21
C ALA A 56 -18.24 -0.71 6.90
N GLU A 57 -17.81 -1.98 6.78
CA GLU A 57 -18.69 -3.11 6.49
C GLU A 57 -19.35 -3.72 7.74
N ARG A 58 -18.97 -3.29 8.95
CA ARG A 58 -19.52 -3.83 10.22
C ARG A 58 -20.91 -3.30 10.56
N GLY A 59 -21.44 -2.32 9.82
CA GLY A 59 -22.81 -1.84 10.01
C GLY A 59 -23.10 -0.54 9.29
N ILE A 60 -24.37 -0.36 8.89
CA ILE A 60 -24.85 0.74 8.05
C ILE A 60 -24.69 2.12 8.71
N PHE A 61 -24.65 2.17 10.05
CA PHE A 61 -24.54 3.41 10.82
C PHE A 61 -23.10 3.79 11.22
N ARG A 62 -22.08 3.07 10.74
CA ARG A 62 -20.69 3.41 11.06
C ARG A 62 -20.18 4.54 10.17
N ASP A 63 -19.43 5.44 10.79
CA ASP A 63 -18.68 6.45 10.05
C ASP A 63 -17.61 5.78 9.21
N ASN A 64 -17.44 6.24 7.97
CA ASN A 64 -16.30 5.83 7.16
C ASN A 64 -15.01 6.41 7.76
N LYS A 65 -13.94 5.62 7.79
CA LYS A 65 -12.66 6.03 8.36
C LYS A 65 -11.51 5.77 7.40
N ARG A 66 -10.46 6.59 7.54
CA ARG A 66 -9.14 6.35 6.97
C ARG A 66 -8.10 6.30 8.08
N ILE A 67 -7.00 5.62 7.81
CA ILE A 67 -5.85 5.49 8.72
C ILE A 67 -4.55 5.54 7.90
N ARG A 68 -3.45 6.01 8.52
CA ARG A 68 -2.13 5.95 7.88
C ARG A 68 -1.50 4.59 8.13
N SER A 69 -1.07 3.96 7.03
CA SER A 69 -0.47 2.63 7.03
C SER A 69 0.82 2.64 6.22
N ALA A 70 1.84 1.95 6.69
CA ALA A 70 3.11 1.82 6.01
C ALA A 70 3.23 0.42 5.39
N LEU A 71 3.35 0.36 4.06
CA LEU A 71 3.86 -0.81 3.37
C LEU A 71 5.38 -0.72 3.36
N LYS A 72 6.05 -1.70 3.99
CA LYS A 72 7.50 -1.83 4.00
C LYS A 72 7.89 -3.11 3.27
N ILE A 73 8.87 -3.03 2.37
CA ILE A 73 9.47 -4.17 1.69
C ILE A 73 10.97 -4.14 1.99
N ASN A 74 11.50 -5.23 2.55
CA ASN A 74 12.91 -5.38 2.89
C ASN A 74 13.67 -6.12 1.77
N ASP A 75 14.99 -6.19 1.90
CA ASP A 75 15.87 -6.94 0.99
C ASP A 75 15.74 -6.53 -0.49
N VAL A 76 15.42 -5.25 -0.70
CA VAL A 76 15.20 -4.65 -2.01
C VAL A 76 16.52 -4.54 -2.78
N ARG A 77 16.53 -5.07 -4.01
CA ARG A 77 17.66 -4.98 -4.94
C ARG A 77 17.61 -3.69 -5.75
N SER A 78 16.43 -3.31 -6.24
CA SER A 78 16.24 -2.06 -6.97
C SER A 78 14.77 -1.62 -6.97
N VAL A 79 14.54 -0.33 -7.23
CA VAL A 79 13.20 0.25 -7.40
C VAL A 79 13.17 1.01 -8.72
N LYS A 80 12.11 0.79 -9.50
CA LYS A 80 11.84 1.54 -10.75
C LYS A 80 10.44 2.12 -10.69
N SER A 81 10.25 3.27 -11.30
CA SER A 81 8.92 3.88 -11.44
C SER A 81 8.59 4.18 -12.90
N LYS A 82 7.29 4.19 -13.21
CA LYS A 82 6.74 4.55 -14.52
C LYS A 82 5.69 5.62 -14.32
N LYS A 83 5.81 6.73 -15.07
CA LYS A 83 4.90 7.89 -15.04
C LYS A 83 4.75 8.57 -13.65
N ILE A 84 5.76 8.42 -12.80
CA ILE A 84 5.85 9.04 -11.48
C ILE A 84 7.14 9.86 -11.45
N LYS A 85 7.02 11.16 -11.16
CA LYS A 85 8.17 12.08 -11.04
C LYS A 85 8.25 12.65 -9.64
N SER A 86 9.45 12.97 -9.18
CA SER A 86 9.69 13.53 -7.84
C SER A 86 9.00 14.87 -7.61
N GLU A 87 8.76 15.66 -8.67
CA GLU A 87 8.07 16.96 -8.56
C GLU A 87 6.54 16.87 -8.60
N ASP A 88 5.96 15.67 -8.74
CA ASP A 88 4.51 15.47 -8.83
C ASP A 88 3.82 15.91 -7.53
N LYS A 89 2.95 16.92 -7.62
CA LYS A 89 2.11 17.38 -6.49
C LYS A 89 0.75 16.67 -6.41
N LYS A 90 0.53 15.67 -7.26
CA LYS A 90 -0.74 14.94 -7.35
C LYS A 90 -0.83 13.83 -6.29
N VAL A 91 -2.06 13.42 -6.02
CA VAL A 91 -2.36 12.23 -5.23
C VAL A 91 -2.32 11.01 -6.15
N PHE A 92 -1.69 9.92 -5.71
CA PHE A 92 -1.68 8.64 -6.41
C PHE A 92 -2.73 7.73 -5.79
N GLU A 93 -3.72 7.34 -6.59
CA GLU A 93 -4.73 6.36 -6.20
C GLU A 93 -4.19 4.97 -6.43
N PHE A 94 -4.13 4.17 -5.37
CA PHE A 94 -3.65 2.80 -5.44
C PHE A 94 -4.72 1.87 -6.02
N LEU A 95 -4.32 0.96 -6.89
CA LEU A 95 -5.20 -0.02 -7.52
C LEU A 95 -4.98 -1.41 -6.94
N THR A 96 -3.75 -1.92 -7.00
CA THR A 96 -3.43 -3.28 -6.54
C THR A 96 -1.91 -3.52 -6.48
N ILE A 97 -1.52 -4.69 -5.95
CA ILE A 97 -0.19 -5.27 -6.08
C ILE A 97 -0.24 -6.37 -7.15
N ASN A 98 0.67 -6.33 -8.12
CA ASN A 98 0.93 -7.42 -9.06
C ASN A 98 2.34 -7.98 -8.85
N ILE A 99 2.53 -9.27 -9.07
CA ILE A 99 3.81 -9.96 -8.88
C ILE A 99 4.22 -10.58 -10.20
N ASP A 100 5.42 -10.23 -10.67
CA ASP A 100 6.00 -10.83 -11.85
C ASP A 100 7.27 -11.60 -11.46
N GLU A 101 7.20 -12.93 -11.49
CA GLU A 101 8.36 -13.81 -11.35
C GLU A 101 9.16 -13.86 -12.66
N LYS A 102 10.47 -13.61 -12.58
CA LYS A 102 11.39 -13.76 -13.70
C LYS A 102 12.16 -15.08 -13.60
N LYS A 103 12.58 -15.59 -14.76
CA LYS A 103 13.36 -16.85 -14.90
C LYS A 103 14.61 -16.93 -14.02
N ASP A 104 15.18 -15.79 -13.62
CA ASP A 104 16.41 -15.71 -12.81
C ASP A 104 16.14 -15.63 -11.29
N GLN A 105 15.04 -16.20 -10.80
CA GLN A 105 14.64 -16.16 -9.37
C GLN A 105 14.48 -14.72 -8.82
N ASN A 106 14.16 -13.77 -9.70
CA ASN A 106 13.91 -12.39 -9.34
C ASN A 106 12.41 -12.12 -9.33
N ILE A 107 11.91 -11.54 -8.25
CA ILE A 107 10.50 -11.18 -8.09
C ILE A 107 10.37 -9.67 -8.26
N ASN A 108 9.41 -9.22 -9.07
CA ASN A 108 9.02 -7.81 -9.12
C ASN A 108 7.66 -7.65 -8.45
N ILE A 109 7.67 -6.97 -7.30
CA ILE A 109 6.45 -6.53 -6.62
C ILE A 109 6.07 -5.18 -7.23
N ASN A 110 4.99 -5.15 -8.00
CA ASN A 110 4.52 -3.98 -8.71
C ASN A 110 3.33 -3.35 -7.98
N LEU A 111 3.51 -2.15 -7.44
CA LEU A 111 2.43 -1.31 -6.94
C LEU A 111 1.82 -0.55 -8.11
N LEU A 112 0.56 -0.84 -8.43
CA LEU A 112 -0.17 -0.23 -9.53
C LEU A 112 -1.05 0.90 -9.02
N PHE A 113 -1.04 2.02 -9.75
CA PHE A 113 -1.81 3.21 -9.44
C PHE A 113 -2.63 3.65 -10.67
N SER A 114 -3.70 4.41 -10.44
CA SER A 114 -4.52 5.04 -11.49
C SER A 114 -3.65 5.76 -12.52
N GLY A 115 -4.12 5.84 -13.77
CA GLY A 115 -3.36 6.50 -14.84
C GLY A 115 -2.17 5.70 -15.38
N ASN A 116 -2.16 4.37 -15.16
CA ASN A 116 -1.09 3.45 -15.62
C ASN A 116 0.29 3.84 -15.05
N MET A 117 0.26 4.25 -13.78
CA MET A 117 1.45 4.56 -12.99
C MET A 117 1.85 3.32 -12.21
N THR A 118 3.15 3.08 -12.08
CA THR A 118 3.67 1.86 -11.46
C THR A 118 4.94 2.14 -10.70
N ILE A 119 5.08 1.53 -9.53
CA ILE A 119 6.36 1.36 -8.84
C ILE A 119 6.66 -0.13 -8.79
N SER A 120 7.79 -0.51 -9.36
CA SER A 120 8.28 -1.89 -9.39
C SER A 120 9.43 -2.03 -8.42
N VAL A 121 9.26 -2.88 -7.41
CA VAL A 121 10.24 -3.18 -6.37
C VAL A 121 10.78 -4.58 -6.64
N ASN A 122 12.07 -4.66 -6.97
CA ASN A 122 12.73 -5.91 -7.28
C ASN A 122 13.36 -6.51 -6.01
N VAL A 123 13.05 -7.77 -5.73
CA VAL A 123 13.52 -8.56 -4.59
C VAL A 123 13.88 -9.98 -5.03
N GLU A 124 14.62 -10.69 -4.18
CA GLU A 124 14.88 -12.13 -4.34
C GLU A 124 13.77 -12.97 -3.71
N THR A 125 13.32 -12.57 -2.52
CA THR A 125 12.24 -13.20 -1.76
C THR A 125 11.27 -12.14 -1.26
N ILE A 126 10.02 -12.53 -0.99
CA ILE A 126 9.02 -11.63 -0.43
C ILE A 126 9.28 -11.51 1.09
N ASN A 127 9.56 -10.30 1.53
CA ASN A 127 9.72 -9.94 2.94
C ASN A 127 9.13 -8.56 3.16
N ALA A 128 7.81 -8.51 3.38
CA ALA A 128 7.07 -7.26 3.49
C ALA A 128 6.21 -7.19 4.76
N THR A 129 5.94 -5.98 5.23
CA THR A 129 4.98 -5.71 6.31
C THR A 129 4.02 -4.59 5.93
N LEU A 130 2.80 -4.67 6.47
CA LEU A 130 1.79 -3.62 6.37
C LEU A 130 1.33 -3.26 7.79
N GLU A 131 1.61 -2.03 8.23
CA GLU A 131 1.35 -1.61 9.61
C GLU A 131 0.63 -0.27 9.69
N ASP A 132 -0.48 -0.22 10.44
CA ASP A 132 -1.14 1.03 10.83
C ASP A 132 -0.35 1.71 11.94
N PHE A 133 -0.08 3.01 11.79
CA PHE A 133 0.77 3.74 12.74
C PHE A 133 0.20 5.09 13.20
N SER A 134 -1.00 5.46 12.75
CA SER A 134 -1.71 6.66 13.22
C SER A 134 -3.02 6.32 13.92
N GLY A 135 -3.63 7.31 14.56
CA GLY A 135 -5.08 7.25 14.82
C GLY A 135 -5.86 7.33 13.51
N SER A 136 -7.02 6.67 13.46
CA SER A 136 -7.95 6.81 12.33
C SER A 136 -8.72 8.13 12.40
N TRP A 137 -9.20 8.62 11.24
CA TRP A 137 -10.04 9.81 11.14
C TRP A 137 -11.25 9.55 10.26
N LYS A 138 -12.36 10.23 10.57
CA LYS A 138 -13.60 10.13 9.81
C LYS A 138 -13.44 10.76 8.43
N THR A 139 -14.04 10.14 7.42
CA THR A 139 -14.18 10.68 6.06
C THR A 139 -15.64 10.66 5.66
N LYS A 140 -16.10 11.71 4.97
CA LYS A 140 -17.48 11.72 4.42
C LYS A 140 -17.60 10.84 3.18
N THR A 141 -16.53 10.74 2.40
CA THR A 141 -16.51 10.03 1.12
C THR A 141 -16.20 8.56 1.35
N LYS A 142 -17.16 7.70 1.01
CA LYS A 142 -16.94 6.27 0.77
C LYS A 142 -16.53 6.09 -0.70
N PRO A 143 -15.45 5.35 -1.00
CA PRO A 143 -15.12 5.02 -2.38
C PRO A 143 -16.28 4.29 -3.06
N VAL A 144 -16.56 4.65 -4.31
CA VAL A 144 -17.63 4.03 -5.11
C VAL A 144 -16.96 3.34 -6.30
N HIS A 145 -17.10 2.02 -6.36
CA HIS A 145 -16.65 1.23 -7.51
C HIS A 145 -17.82 1.04 -8.47
N LYS A 146 -17.64 1.44 -9.74
CA LYS A 146 -18.49 0.95 -10.82
C LYS A 146 -17.79 -0.29 -11.37
N PHE A 147 -18.33 -1.45 -11.03
CA PHE A 147 -17.94 -2.73 -11.64
C PHE A 147 -18.41 -2.80 -13.09
#